data_AF-A0A9E1S7B5-F1
#
_entry.id   AF-A0A9E1S7B5-F1
#
_cell.length_a   1.000
_cell.length_b   1.000
_cell.length_c   1.000
_cell.angle_alpha   90.00
_cell.angle_beta   90.00
_cell.angle_gamma   90.00
#
_symmetry.space_group_name_H-M   'P 1'
#
loop_
_entity.id
_entity.type
_entity.pdbx_description
1 polymer ?
#
loop_
_entity_poly.entity_id
_entity_poly.type
_entity_poly.pdbx_seq_one_letter_code
_entity_poly.pdbx_strand_id
1 'polypeptide(L)' 'DPRRKIDGRKAKNGIIRPRPTNPPKDGIPEALYFYLTHKCRTFTFETPSELDLSLRVQAQSAMIENMICLYLK' A
#
# COMPACT_ATOMS: atom_id res chain seq x y z
N ASP A 1 1.74 7.37 8.80
CA ASP A 1 2.43 6.55 9.81
C ASP A 1 3.91 6.94 9.89
N PRO A 2 4.42 7.36 11.07
CA PRO A 2 5.82 7.76 11.25
C PRO A 2 6.80 6.59 11.47
N ARG A 3 6.30 5.36 11.65
CA ARG A 3 7.15 4.19 11.93
C ARG A 3 8.12 3.94 10.78
N ARG A 4 9.38 3.63 11.12
CA ARG A 4 10.44 3.26 10.14
C ARG A 4 10.26 1.85 9.56
N LYS A 5 9.47 1.01 10.23
CA LYS A 5 9.10 -0.33 9.79
C LYS A 5 7.62 -0.61 10.06
N ILE A 6 6.98 -1.31 9.13
CA ILE A 6 5.60 -1.82 9.23
C ILE A 6 5.69 -3.31 8.85
N ASP A 7 5.20 -4.20 9.72
CA ASP A 7 5.26 -5.66 9.54
C ASP A 7 6.66 -6.16 9.13
N GLY A 8 7.68 -5.67 9.83
CA GLY A 8 9.09 -6.01 9.58
C GLY A 8 9.71 -5.36 8.33
N ARG A 9 8.91 -4.71 7.47
CA ARG A 9 9.35 -4.09 6.21
C ARG A 9 9.69 -2.62 6.40
N LYS A 10 10.74 -2.14 5.72
CA LYS A 10 11.12 -0.72 5.76
C LYS A 10 9.99 0.13 5.15
N ALA A 11 9.56 1.13 5.90
CA ALA A 11 8.57 2.11 5.48
C ALA A 11 9.13 3.52 5.63
N LYS A 12 8.69 4.43 4.75
CA LYS A 12 8.96 5.87 4.87
C LYS A 12 7.63 6.61 4.73
N ASN A 13 7.27 7.36 5.78
CA ASN A 13 5.99 8.08 5.86
C ASN A 13 4.78 7.17 5.61
N GLY A 14 4.82 5.95 6.13
CA GLY A 14 3.75 4.94 5.96
C GLY A 14 3.73 4.21 4.62
N ILE A 15 4.69 4.47 3.72
CA ILE A 15 4.75 3.83 2.40
C ILE A 15 5.83 2.75 2.41
N ILE A 16 5.43 1.52 2.11
CA ILE A 16 6.33 0.41 1.78
C ILE A 16 6.57 0.44 0.26
N ARG A 17 7.82 0.38 -0.18
CA ARG A 17 8.19 0.37 -1.61
C ARG A 17 8.90 -0.94 -1.96
N PRO A 18 8.17 -1.99 -2.36
CA PRO A 18 8.78 -3.25 -2.80
C PRO A 18 9.68 -3.02 -4.02
N ARG A 19 10.82 -3.70 -4.08
CA ARG A 19 11.68 -3.70 -5.27
C ARG A 19 11.38 -4.93 -6.11
N PRO A 20 11.03 -4.78 -7.40
CA PRO A 20 10.72 -5.93 -8.25
C PRO A 20 11.86 -6.93 -8.41
N THR A 21 13.10 -6.46 -8.31
CA THR A 21 14.31 -7.26 -8.52
C THR A 21 14.71 -8.11 -7.31
N ASN A 22 14.07 -7.93 -6.14
CA ASN A 22 14.39 -8.69 -4.94
C ASN A 22 13.13 -8.87 -4.08
N PRO A 23 12.22 -9.78 -4.49
CA PRO A 23 11.02 -10.06 -3.73
C PRO A 23 11.37 -10.66 -2.34
N PRO A 24 10.54 -10.40 -1.31
CA PRO A 24 10.72 -11.02 0.01
C PRO A 24 10.68 -12.55 -0.06
N LYS A 25 11.45 -13.21 0.81
CA LYS A 25 11.50 -14.69 0.90
C LYS A 25 10.20 -15.31 1.41
N ASP A 26 9.46 -14.59 2.23
CA ASP A 26 8.23 -15.06 2.89
C ASP A 26 6.98 -14.96 1.99
N GLY A 27 7.19 -14.68 0.70
CA GLY A 27 6.12 -14.49 -0.28
C GLY A 27 6.15 -13.13 -0.95
N ILE A 28 5.55 -13.06 -2.13
CA ILE A 28 5.46 -11.83 -2.92
C ILE A 28 4.34 -10.95 -2.34
N PRO A 29 4.61 -9.68 -1.95
CA PRO A 29 3.57 -8.75 -1.57
C PRO A 29 2.56 -8.60 -2.70
N GLU A 30 1.26 -8.51 -2.38
CA GLU A 30 0.18 -8.40 -3.36
C GLU A 30 0.42 -7.29 -4.40
N ALA A 31 0.79 -6.08 -3.95
CA ALA A 31 1.15 -4.97 -4.84
C ALA A 31 2.26 -5.34 -5.84
N LEU A 32 3.25 -6.12 -5.41
CA LEU A 32 4.35 -6.56 -6.27
C LEU A 32 3.89 -7.67 -7.22
N TYR A 33 3.05 -8.60 -6.75
CA TYR A 33 2.49 -9.66 -7.57
C TYR A 33 1.66 -9.09 -8.74
N PHE A 34 0.76 -8.14 -8.46
CA PHE A 34 -0.06 -7.51 -9.49
C PHE A 34 0.77 -6.66 -10.46
N TYR A 35 1.77 -5.93 -9.96
CA TYR A 35 2.68 -5.18 -10.82
C TYR A 35 3.43 -6.11 -11.81
N LEU A 36 3.96 -7.24 -11.33
CA LEU A 36 4.68 -8.20 -12.16
C LEU A 36 3.76 -8.92 -13.16
N THR A 37 2.54 -9.26 -12.73
CA THR A 37 1.59 -10.06 -13.53
C THR A 37 0.86 -9.21 -14.58
N HIS A 38 0.36 -8.04 -14.21
CA HIS A 38 -0.53 -7.24 -15.07
C HIS A 38 0.16 -6.01 -15.66
N LYS A 39 1.36 -5.64 -15.18
CA LYS A 39 2.10 -4.46 -15.64
C LYS A 39 1.29 -3.16 -15.60
N CYS A 40 0.34 -3.06 -14.67
CA CYS A 40 -0.46 -1.87 -14.44
C CYS A 40 0.03 -1.12 -13.20
N ARG A 41 -0.44 0.13 -13.02
CA ARG A 41 -0.31 0.79 -11.73
C ARG A 41 -1.07 -0.05 -10.70
N THR A 42 -0.53 -0.23 -9.50
CA THR A 42 -1.21 -0.99 -8.44
C THR A 42 -0.90 -0.34 -7.11
N PHE A 43 -1.93 -0.21 -6.28
CA PHE A 43 -1.82 0.30 -4.93
C PHE A 43 -2.49 -0.70 -3.99
N THR A 44 -1.73 -1.24 -3.04
CA THR A 44 -2.31 -1.91 -1.87
C THR A 44 -2.33 -0.87 -0.75
N PHE A 45 -3.50 -0.61 -0.18
CA PHE A 45 -3.69 0.37 0.88
C PHE A 45 -4.38 -0.28 2.08
N GLU A 46 -3.71 -0.18 3.22
CA GLU A 46 -4.17 -0.75 4.48
C GLU A 46 -4.16 0.33 5.55
N THR A 47 -5.20 0.33 6.40
CA THR A 47 -5.29 1.23 7.54
C THR A 47 -4.88 0.49 8.82
N PRO A 48 -4.15 1.12 9.75
CA PRO A 48 -3.79 0.49 11.02
C PRO A 48 -5.05 0.06 11.80
N SER A 49 -5.12 -1.20 12.21
CA SER A 49 -6.26 -1.75 12.95
C SER A 49 -6.40 -1.18 14.36
N GLU A 50 -5.31 -0.66 14.91
CA GLU A 50 -5.21 0.03 16.20
C GLU A 50 -5.90 1.40 16.26
N LEU A 51 -6.32 1.96 15.11
CA LEU A 51 -7.01 3.24 15.03
C LEU A 51 -8.53 3.07 15.00
N ASP A 52 -9.22 4.15 15.35
CA ASP A 52 -10.68 4.23 15.33
C ASP A 52 -11.28 3.82 13.96
N LEU A 53 -12.38 3.06 13.99
CA LEU A 53 -13.00 2.51 12.78
C LEU A 53 -13.51 3.61 11.85
N SER A 54 -14.11 4.67 12.38
CA SER A 54 -14.60 5.79 11.57
C SER A 54 -13.45 6.49 10.85
N LEU A 55 -12.34 6.73 11.56
CA LEU A 55 -11.13 7.29 10.95
C LEU A 55 -10.58 6.38 9.83
N ARG A 56 -10.57 5.06 10.03
CA ARG A 56 -10.13 4.09 9.02
C ARG A 56 -11.02 4.10 7.79
N VAL A 57 -12.34 4.18 7.96
CA VAL A 57 -13.31 4.31 6.86
C VAL A 57 -13.04 5.60 6.07
N GLN A 58 -12.90 6.73 6.76
CA GLN A 58 -12.62 8.02 6.11
C GLN A 58 -11.31 7.99 5.31
N ALA A 59 -10.25 7.39 5.86
CA ALA A 59 -8.98 7.25 5.18
C ALA A 59 -9.07 6.35 3.93
N GLN A 60 -9.81 5.25 4.01
CA GLN A 60 -10.07 4.36 2.86
C GLN A 60 -10.87 5.08 1.76
N SER A 61 -11.95 5.76 2.12
CA SER A 61 -12.76 6.55 1.17
C SER A 61 -11.91 7.61 0.46
N ALA A 62 -11.12 8.38 1.22
CA ALA A 62 -10.24 9.40 0.65
C ALA A 62 -9.18 8.80 -0.29
N MET A 63 -8.62 7.63 0.03
CA MET A 63 -7.67 6.94 -0.86
C MET A 63 -8.32 6.55 -2.19
N ILE A 64 -9.53 5.98 -2.15
CA ILE A 64 -10.27 5.58 -3.35
C ILE A 64 -10.56 6.80 -4.24
N GLU A 65 -11.06 7.88 -3.66
CA GLU A 65 -11.35 9.14 -4.39
C GLU A 65 -10.10 9.69 -5.09
N ASN A 66 -8.96 9.71 -4.37
CA ASN A 66 -7.69 10.16 -4.93
C ASN A 66 -7.16 9.22 -6.01
N MET A 67 -7.32 7.91 -5.86
CA MET A 67 -6.93 6.94 -6.88
C MET A 67 -7.72 7.14 -8.18
N ILE A 68 -9.04 7.33 -8.09
CA ILE A 68 -9.87 7.62 -9.27
C ILE A 68 -9.35 8.86 -9.99
N CYS A 69 -9.05 9.93 -9.25
CA CYS A 69 -8.49 11.16 -9.83
C CYS A 69 -7.12 10.96 -10.51
N LEU A 70 -6.28 10.04 -10.01
CA LEU A 70 -4.97 9.72 -10.59
C LEU A 70 -5.04 8.77 -11.80
N TYR A 71 -6.10 7.98 -11.92
CA TYR A 71 -6.29 7.02 -13.02
C TYR A 71 -7.03 7.62 -14.21
N LEU A 72 -7.94 8.57 -13.99
CA LEU A 72 -8.69 9.24 -15.04
C LEU A 72 -7.95 10.44 -15.67
N LYS A 73 -6.71 10.71 -15.21
CA LYS A 73 -5.79 11.68 -15.80
C LYS A 73 -4.68 10.96 -16.55
#